data_AF-A0A2G2XRD9-F1
#
_entry.id   AF-A0A2G2XRD9-F1
#
_cell.length_a   1.000
_cell.length_b   1.000
_cell.length_c   1.000
_cell.angle_alpha   90.00
_cell.angle_beta   90.00
_cell.angle_gamma   90.00
#
_symmetry.space_group_name_H-M   'P 1'
#
loop_
_entity.id
_entity.type
_entity.pdbx_description
1 polymer ?
#
loop_
_entity_poly.entity_id
_entity_poly.type
_entity_poly.pdbx_seq_one_letter_code
_entity_poly.pdbx_strand_id
1 'polypeptide(L)'
;MPPVPTGWKGQCQSEEAFNTSTCNRKIIGARYDISGYATKEDDGKKVLFKSPRDSTGHGNHTTSTVVEHYISNMNYKALAFGGARGGAPMARIAAYKTCWSFGCYDINLLVAFDDAIKNRVHVISLSLILDAPQ
;
A
#
# COMPACT_ATOMS: atom_id res chain seq x y z
N MET A 1 10.24 -11.40 12.73
CA MET A 1 10.87 -10.71 11.58
C MET A 1 12.26 -10.21 11.95
N PRO A 2 13.31 -10.49 11.15
CA PRO A 2 14.66 -9.95 11.37
C PRO A 2 14.68 -8.40 11.22
N PRO A 3 15.79 -7.72 11.57
CA PRO A 3 15.95 -6.29 11.32
C PRO A 3 15.68 -5.91 9.86
N VAL A 4 15.32 -4.65 9.62
CA VAL A 4 15.12 -4.14 8.25
C VAL A 4 16.47 -4.16 7.52
N PRO A 5 16.52 -4.62 6.25
CA PRO A 5 17.77 -4.66 5.50
C PRO A 5 18.42 -3.27 5.41
N THR A 6 19.74 -3.19 5.63
CA THR A 6 20.50 -1.92 5.59
C THR A 6 20.49 -1.25 4.21
N GLY A 7 20.22 -2.02 3.16
CA GLY A 7 20.07 -1.51 1.80
C GLY A 7 18.76 -0.76 1.53
N TRP A 8 17.74 -0.90 2.40
CA TRP A 8 16.45 -0.23 2.27
C TRP A 8 16.59 1.28 2.46
N LYS A 9 16.00 2.07 1.56
CA LYS A 9 16.08 3.55 1.60
C LYS A 9 14.74 4.25 1.79
N GLY A 10 13.65 3.50 1.86
CA GLY A 10 12.32 4.09 2.03
C GLY A 10 12.04 4.56 3.45
N GLN A 11 10.94 5.29 3.57
CA GLN A 11 10.51 5.88 4.84
C GLN A 11 9.06 5.51 5.16
N CYS A 12 8.68 5.75 6.41
CA CYS A 12 7.30 5.71 6.85
C CYS A 12 6.77 7.15 6.93
N GLN A 13 5.99 7.57 5.95
CA GLN A 13 5.42 8.91 5.90
C GLN A 13 4.34 9.05 6.97
N SER A 14 4.54 9.97 7.93
CA SER A 14 3.56 10.28 8.97
C SER A 14 2.60 11.34 8.50
N GLU A 15 1.31 11.04 8.54
CA GLU A 15 0.21 11.94 8.15
C GLU A 15 -1.11 11.55 8.85
N GLU A 16 -2.25 12.04 8.34
CA GLU A 16 -3.59 11.78 8.86
C GLU A 16 -3.84 10.30 9.21
N ALA A 17 -4.12 10.05 10.50
CA ALA A 17 -4.38 8.71 11.04
C ALA A 17 -3.29 7.67 10.71
N PHE A 18 -2.05 8.07 10.39
CA PHE A 18 -0.96 7.16 10.08
C PHE A 18 0.36 7.76 10.59
N ASN A 19 0.97 7.16 11.60
CA ASN A 19 2.21 7.68 12.17
C ASN A 19 3.42 6.80 11.79
N THR A 20 4.63 7.31 12.00
CA THR A 20 5.88 6.55 11.74
C THR A 20 5.95 5.22 12.48
N SER A 21 5.33 5.11 13.67
CA SER A 21 5.28 3.87 14.45
C SER A 21 4.31 2.82 13.89
N THR A 22 3.53 3.15 12.86
CA THR A 22 2.72 2.18 12.11
C THR A 22 3.59 1.26 11.27
N CYS A 23 4.73 1.76 10.78
CA CYS A 23 5.73 0.89 10.17
C CYS A 23 6.48 0.09 11.23
N ASN A 24 6.82 -1.13 10.88
CA ASN A 24 7.49 -2.09 11.74
C ASN A 24 8.43 -2.97 10.90
N ARG A 25 8.86 -4.11 11.44
CA ARG A 25 9.71 -5.04 10.68
C ARG A 25 8.97 -5.77 9.56
N LYS A 26 7.66 -5.68 9.44
CA LYS A 26 6.88 -6.26 8.33
C LYS A 26 6.58 -5.21 7.26
N ILE A 27 5.97 -4.10 7.66
CA ILE A 27 5.74 -2.91 6.83
C ILE A 27 6.91 -1.96 7.05
N ILE A 28 7.89 -1.98 6.16
CA ILE A 28 9.16 -1.25 6.33
C ILE A 28 9.14 0.15 5.70
N GLY A 29 8.12 0.46 4.92
CA GLY A 29 7.85 1.79 4.41
C GLY A 29 6.42 1.93 3.92
N ALA A 30 5.94 3.15 3.96
CA ALA A 30 4.59 3.51 3.55
C ALA A 30 4.61 4.97 3.10
N ARG A 31 4.15 5.21 1.88
CA ARG A 31 4.09 6.52 1.25
C ARG A 31 2.78 6.65 0.47
N TYR A 32 2.39 7.88 0.20
CA TYR A 32 1.32 8.18 -0.74
C TYR A 32 1.72 9.38 -1.57
N ASP A 33 1.14 9.48 -2.76
CA ASP A 33 1.15 10.71 -3.53
C ASP A 33 -0.28 11.04 -3.97
N ILE A 34 -0.65 12.31 -3.82
CA ILE A 34 -1.99 12.82 -4.13
C ILE A 34 -1.93 13.93 -5.19
N SER A 35 -0.75 14.23 -5.74
CA SER A 35 -0.55 15.33 -6.69
C SER A 35 -1.56 15.34 -7.85
N GLY A 36 -1.71 14.23 -8.57
CA GLY A 36 -2.68 14.08 -9.66
C GLY A 36 -4.16 14.13 -9.25
N TYR A 37 -4.49 13.71 -8.03
CA TYR A 37 -5.85 13.85 -7.50
C TYR A 37 -6.15 15.32 -7.15
N ALA A 38 -5.20 16.01 -6.52
CA ALA A 38 -5.37 17.38 -6.05
C ALA A 38 -5.53 18.41 -7.18
N THR A 39 -5.20 18.05 -8.42
CA THR A 39 -5.42 18.90 -9.60
C THR A 39 -6.83 18.85 -10.17
N LYS A 40 -7.70 17.95 -9.69
CA LYS A 40 -9.12 17.94 -10.08
C LYS A 40 -9.95 18.73 -9.08
N GLU A 41 -10.94 19.48 -9.58
CA GLU A 41 -11.85 20.28 -8.76
C GLU A 41 -12.48 19.41 -7.66
N ASP A 42 -12.54 19.96 -6.45
CA ASP A 42 -13.14 19.34 -5.28
C ASP A 42 -14.63 19.09 -5.54
N ASP A 43 -14.95 17.89 -5.99
CA ASP A 43 -16.29 17.40 -6.32
C ASP A 43 -17.08 16.99 -5.07
N GLY A 44 -16.66 17.49 -3.90
CA GLY A 44 -17.35 17.36 -2.63
C GLY A 44 -17.27 15.96 -2.01
N LYS A 45 -16.53 15.01 -2.60
CA LYS A 45 -16.29 13.70 -1.99
C LYS A 45 -15.04 13.72 -1.13
N LYS A 46 -15.23 13.35 0.13
CA LYS A 46 -14.20 13.40 1.16
C LYS A 46 -13.08 12.38 0.88
N VAL A 47 -11.86 12.88 0.68
CA VAL A 47 -10.66 12.05 0.85
C VAL A 47 -10.62 11.61 2.31
N LEU A 48 -10.71 10.29 2.55
CA LEU A 48 -10.85 9.77 3.91
C LEU A 48 -9.56 9.89 4.73
N PHE A 49 -8.42 9.59 4.12
CA PHE A 49 -7.11 9.70 4.77
C PHE A 49 -6.09 10.21 3.76
N LYS A 50 -5.62 11.46 3.91
CA LYS A 50 -4.46 12.00 3.17
C LYS A 50 -3.17 11.43 3.76
N SER A 51 -3.04 10.11 3.71
CA SER A 51 -1.94 9.35 4.27
C SER A 51 -1.79 8.00 3.55
N PRO A 52 -0.74 7.21 3.84
CA PRO A 52 -0.59 5.86 3.29
C PRO A 52 -1.67 4.87 3.76
N ARG A 53 -2.56 5.25 4.70
CA ARG A 53 -3.64 4.39 5.19
C ARG A 53 -4.59 4.02 4.06
N ASP A 54 -4.83 2.72 3.91
CA ASP A 54 -5.86 2.21 3.01
C ASP A 54 -7.26 2.57 3.54
N SER A 55 -8.08 3.15 2.68
CA SER A 55 -9.47 3.53 2.97
C SER A 55 -10.50 2.67 2.22
N THR A 56 -10.05 1.81 1.29
CA THR A 56 -10.94 1.00 0.43
C THR A 56 -10.85 -0.49 0.77
N GLY A 57 -9.67 -0.94 1.24
CA GLY A 57 -9.37 -2.34 1.54
C GLY A 57 -8.72 -3.10 0.39
N HIS A 58 -8.72 -2.55 -0.84
CA HIS A 58 -8.13 -3.19 -2.01
C HIS A 58 -6.60 -3.39 -1.83
N GLY A 59 -5.92 -2.37 -1.30
CA GLY A 59 -4.48 -2.43 -1.03
C GLY A 59 -4.16 -3.45 0.06
N ASN A 60 -4.94 -3.47 1.14
CA ASN A 60 -4.78 -4.46 2.21
C ASN A 60 -5.02 -5.89 1.73
N HIS A 61 -6.08 -6.13 0.93
CA HIS A 61 -6.41 -7.47 0.43
C HIS A 61 -5.35 -8.01 -0.54
N THR A 62 -4.88 -7.18 -1.46
CA THR A 62 -3.81 -7.56 -2.41
C THR A 62 -2.50 -7.81 -1.67
N THR A 63 -2.12 -6.92 -0.75
CA THR A 63 -0.89 -7.08 0.05
C THR A 63 -0.92 -8.34 0.90
N SER A 64 -2.05 -8.64 1.55
CA SER A 64 -2.15 -9.83 2.41
C SER A 64 -2.03 -11.12 1.60
N THR A 65 -2.60 -11.16 0.39
CA THR A 65 -2.48 -12.31 -0.53
C THR A 65 -1.02 -12.58 -0.92
N VAL A 66 -0.20 -11.53 -1.09
CA VAL A 66 1.21 -11.69 -1.50
C VAL A 66 2.09 -12.04 -0.31
N VAL A 67 1.96 -11.36 0.83
CA VAL A 67 2.98 -11.43 1.88
C VAL A 67 2.45 -11.60 3.30
N GLU A 68 1.17 -11.79 3.56
CA GLU A 68 0.69 -11.88 4.96
C GLU A 68 1.42 -12.96 5.75
N HIS A 69 1.67 -12.69 7.05
CA HIS A 69 2.15 -13.73 7.93
C HIS A 69 1.07 -14.80 8.13
N TYR A 70 1.43 -15.97 8.65
CA TYR A 70 0.40 -16.95 8.98
C TYR A 70 -0.50 -16.41 10.11
N ILE A 71 -1.81 -16.40 9.87
CA ILE A 71 -2.85 -16.04 10.82
C ILE A 71 -3.83 -17.21 10.91
N SER A 72 -4.05 -17.73 12.12
CA SER A 72 -5.03 -18.78 12.40
C SER A 72 -6.44 -18.22 12.58
N ASN A 73 -7.46 -19.08 12.43
CA ASN A 73 -8.87 -18.77 12.71
C ASN A 73 -9.45 -17.62 11.88
N MET A 74 -8.94 -17.40 10.67
CA MET A 74 -9.54 -16.46 9.73
C MET A 74 -10.80 -17.07 9.10
N ASN A 75 -11.79 -16.22 8.88
CA ASN A 75 -13.01 -16.54 8.16
C ASN A 75 -13.68 -15.24 7.68
N TYR A 76 -14.55 -15.36 6.68
CA TYR A 76 -15.49 -14.30 6.32
C TYR A 76 -16.91 -14.80 6.55
N LYS A 77 -17.56 -14.34 7.63
CA LYS A 77 -18.90 -14.80 8.02
C LYS A 77 -18.98 -16.34 8.06
N ALA A 78 -18.00 -16.98 8.71
CA ALA A 78 -17.82 -18.44 8.78
C ALA A 78 -17.42 -19.15 7.47
N LEU A 79 -17.37 -18.47 6.32
CA LEU A 79 -16.84 -19.05 5.08
C LEU A 79 -15.31 -19.10 5.09
N ALA A 80 -14.75 -20.12 4.44
CA ALA A 80 -13.31 -20.38 4.32
C ALA A 80 -12.58 -20.37 5.68
N PHE A 81 -13.20 -20.98 6.69
CA PHE A 81 -12.63 -21.06 8.02
C PHE A 81 -11.30 -21.82 8.01
N GLY A 82 -10.23 -21.20 8.51
CA GLY A 82 -8.93 -21.84 8.59
C GLY A 82 -7.78 -20.86 8.84
N GLY A 83 -6.59 -21.25 8.39
CA GLY A 83 -5.41 -20.38 8.39
C GLY A 83 -5.25 -19.65 7.07
N ALA A 84 -4.81 -18.39 7.12
CA ALA A 84 -4.44 -17.60 5.95
C ALA A 84 -2.97 -17.18 6.00
N ARG A 85 -2.33 -17.06 4.84
CA ARG A 85 -0.98 -16.52 4.66
C ARG A 85 -0.81 -16.00 3.24
N GLY A 86 0.15 -15.11 3.04
CA GLY A 86 0.57 -14.74 1.70
C GLY A 86 1.44 -15.80 1.02
N GLY A 87 1.70 -15.63 -0.28
CA GLY A 87 2.65 -16.46 -1.04
C GLY A 87 4.09 -16.39 -0.51
N ALA A 88 4.51 -15.22 -0.01
CA ALA A 88 5.82 -14.98 0.59
C ALA A 88 5.73 -14.37 2.01
N PRO A 89 5.37 -15.14 3.05
CA PRO A 89 5.10 -14.63 4.40
C PRO A 89 6.28 -13.90 5.06
N MET A 90 7.51 -14.20 4.65
CA MET A 90 8.75 -13.60 5.17
C MET A 90 9.22 -12.36 4.39
N ALA A 91 8.56 -12.02 3.28
CA ALA A 91 8.86 -10.80 2.53
C ALA A 91 8.45 -9.55 3.31
N ARG A 92 9.00 -8.39 2.95
CA ARG A 92 8.68 -7.09 3.56
C ARG A 92 7.69 -6.33 2.68
N ILE A 93 6.91 -5.45 3.28
CA ILE A 93 5.94 -4.58 2.60
C ILE A 93 6.53 -3.17 2.50
N ALA A 94 6.50 -2.61 1.30
CA ALA A 94 6.61 -1.19 1.06
C ALA A 94 5.34 -0.74 0.34
N ALA A 95 4.50 0.06 1.01
CA ALA A 95 3.21 0.49 0.46
C ALA A 95 3.35 1.85 -0.22
N TYR A 96 2.85 1.94 -1.46
CA TYR A 96 2.77 3.18 -2.23
C TYR A 96 1.31 3.40 -2.63
N LYS A 97 0.60 4.24 -1.89
CA LYS A 97 -0.81 4.54 -2.16
C LYS A 97 -0.91 5.56 -3.29
N THR A 98 -1.40 5.10 -4.45
CA THR A 98 -1.59 5.90 -5.67
C THR A 98 -3.06 6.05 -6.07
N CYS A 99 -3.94 5.28 -5.42
CA CYS A 99 -5.36 5.24 -5.71
C CYS A 99 -6.16 5.97 -4.64
N TRP A 100 -7.13 6.72 -5.10
CA TRP A 100 -8.03 7.56 -4.32
C TRP A 100 -9.48 7.30 -4.74
N SER A 101 -10.43 8.05 -4.18
CA SER A 101 -11.87 7.85 -4.39
C SER A 101 -12.31 7.86 -5.86
N PHE A 102 -11.56 8.54 -6.75
CA PHE A 102 -11.89 8.69 -8.18
C PHE A 102 -10.93 7.98 -9.12
N GLY A 103 -10.03 7.15 -8.59
CA GLY A 103 -9.11 6.35 -9.40
C GLY A 103 -7.65 6.55 -9.01
N CYS A 104 -6.78 6.07 -9.89
CA CYS A 104 -5.34 6.07 -9.73
C CYS A 104 -4.75 6.82 -10.92
N TYR A 105 -4.16 7.98 -10.67
CA TYR A 105 -3.66 8.84 -11.74
C TYR A 105 -2.25 8.42 -12.16
N ASP A 106 -1.95 8.54 -13.46
CA ASP A 106 -0.67 8.14 -14.02
C ASP A 106 0.51 8.84 -13.35
N ILE A 107 0.35 10.13 -13.03
CA ILE A 107 1.37 10.89 -12.31
C ILE A 107 1.68 10.28 -10.93
N ASN A 108 0.66 9.85 -10.17
CA ASN A 108 0.86 9.24 -8.86
C ASN A 108 1.51 7.85 -9.00
N LEU A 109 1.13 7.09 -10.04
CA LEU A 109 1.76 5.81 -10.39
C LEU A 109 3.24 5.98 -10.74
N LEU A 110 3.59 6.94 -11.59
CA LEU A 110 4.96 7.22 -11.98
C LEU A 110 5.82 7.66 -10.79
N VAL A 111 5.29 8.52 -9.91
CA VAL A 111 5.95 8.91 -8.66
C VAL A 111 6.19 7.68 -7.76
N ALA A 112 5.19 6.80 -7.63
CA ALA A 112 5.34 5.57 -6.85
C ALA A 112 6.38 4.61 -7.43
N PHE A 113 6.45 4.46 -8.76
CA PHE A 113 7.48 3.65 -9.41
C PHE A 113 8.88 4.21 -9.17
N ASP A 114 9.06 5.52 -9.38
CA ASP A 114 10.34 6.19 -9.16
C ASP A 114 10.80 6.05 -7.70
N ASP A 115 9.88 6.27 -6.74
CA ASP A 115 10.14 6.03 -5.33
C ASP A 115 10.46 4.55 -5.04
N ALA A 116 9.72 3.59 -5.58
CA ALA A 116 9.97 2.16 -5.36
C ALA A 116 11.36 1.73 -5.85
N ILE A 117 11.78 2.23 -7.01
CA ILE A 117 13.10 1.98 -7.59
C ILE A 117 14.19 2.60 -6.71
N LYS A 118 14.06 3.89 -6.34
CA LYS A 118 15.00 4.59 -5.45
C LYS A 118 15.14 3.90 -4.09
N ASN A 119 14.03 3.35 -3.59
CA ASN A 119 13.97 2.64 -2.32
C ASN A 119 14.47 1.19 -2.40
N ARG A 120 14.83 0.71 -3.61
CA ARG A 120 15.35 -0.63 -3.87
C ARG A 120 14.35 -1.73 -3.54
N VAL A 121 13.09 -1.54 -3.95
CA VAL A 121 12.08 -2.60 -3.94
C VAL A 121 12.49 -3.69 -4.93
N HIS A 122 12.38 -4.96 -4.53
CA HIS A 122 12.79 -6.10 -5.35
C HIS A 122 11.73 -6.54 -6.36
N VAL A 123 10.45 -6.46 -5.98
CA VAL A 123 9.30 -6.87 -6.79
C VAL A 123 8.16 -5.88 -6.54
N ILE A 124 7.49 -5.45 -7.60
CA ILE A 124 6.31 -4.58 -7.53
C ILE A 124 5.07 -5.42 -7.86
N SER A 125 4.07 -5.39 -6.97
CA SER A 125 2.75 -5.96 -7.22
C SER A 125 1.79 -4.84 -7.58
N LEU A 126 1.30 -4.83 -8.82
CA LEU A 126 0.42 -3.80 -9.36
C LEU A 126 -0.91 -4.44 -9.80
N SER A 127 -1.94 -4.31 -8.97
CA SER A 127 -3.29 -4.85 -9.26
C SER A 127 -4.21 -3.75 -9.76
N LEU A 128 -3.81 -3.08 -10.84
CA LEU A 128 -4.52 -1.96 -11.44
C LEU A 128 -4.66 -2.18 -12.94
N ILE A 129 -5.72 -1.62 -13.51
CA ILE A 129 -5.95 -1.56 -14.96
C ILE A 129 -6.08 -0.07 -15.31
N LEU A 130 -5.42 0.35 -16.37
CA LEU A 130 -5.52 1.70 -16.91
C LEU A 130 -6.29 1.61 -18.23
N ASP A 131 -7.41 2.33 -18.32
CA ASP A 131 -8.22 2.34 -19.54
C ASP A 131 -7.61 3.28 -20.60
N ALA A 132 -7.19 4.49 -20.21
CA ALA A 132 -6.47 5.46 -21.05
C ALA A 132 -5.63 6.42 -20.15
N PRO A 133 -4.56 7.05 -20.69
CA PRO A 133 -3.76 7.97 -19.91
C PRO A 133 -4.58 9.14 -19.36
N GLN A 134 -4.36 9.50 -18.09
CA GLN A 134 -5.14 10.51 -17.36
C GLN A 134 -4.37 11.78 -17.04
#